data_AF-A0A673SX05-F1
#
_entry.id   AF-A0A673SX05-F1
#
_cell.length_a   1.000
_cell.length_b   1.000
_cell.length_c   1.000
_cell.angle_alpha   90.00
_cell.angle_beta   90.00
_cell.angle_gamma   90.00
#
_symmetry.space_group_name_H-M   'P 1'
#
loop_
_entity.id
_entity.type
_entity.pdbx_description
1 polymer ?
#
loop_
_entity_poly.entity_id
_entity_poly.type
_entity_poly.pdbx_seq_one_letter_code
_entity_poly.pdbx_strand_id
1 'polypeptide(L)' 'MAGHSILLAAVSVLSACQQGYFAGHVGKARLKYKITPPAVSGSPEFERIFRAHFCYLSRSGVHICPSPLFLGIFRSN' A
#
# COMPACT_ATOMS: atom_id res chain seq x y z
N MET A 1 -15.17 24.82 -0.12
CA MET A 1 -13.96 24.14 0.40
C MET A 1 -14.15 22.63 0.68
N ALA A 2 -15.37 22.12 0.94
CA ALA A 2 -15.59 20.69 1.25
C ALA A 2 -15.43 19.71 0.05
N GLY A 3 -15.68 20.15 -1.19
CA GLY A 3 -15.64 19.26 -2.36
C GLY A 3 -14.27 18.64 -2.65
N HIS A 4 -13.18 19.38 -2.40
CA HIS A 4 -11.81 18.87 -2.56
C HIS A 4 -11.47 17.80 -1.52
N SER A 5 -11.95 17.98 -0.28
CA SER A 5 -11.71 17.04 0.82
C SER A 5 -12.42 15.71 0.61
N ILE A 6 -13.62 15.70 0.01
CA ILE A 6 -14.36 14.47 -0.29
C ILE A 6 -13.64 13.65 -1.37
N LEU A 7 -13.16 14.30 -2.44
CA LEU A 7 -12.42 13.61 -3.49
C LEU A 7 -11.09 13.04 -2.96
N LEU A 8 -10.37 13.80 -2.13
CA LEU A 8 -9.14 13.34 -1.48
C LEU A 8 -9.41 12.15 -0.56
N ALA A 9 -10.46 12.21 0.27
CA ALA A 9 -10.84 11.12 1.15
C ALA A 9 -11.22 9.85 0.35
N ALA A 10 -11.97 10.00 -0.74
CA ALA A 10 -12.32 8.88 -1.62
C ALA A 10 -11.08 8.23 -2.25
N VAL A 11 -10.13 9.03 -2.75
CA VAL A 11 -8.87 8.52 -3.32
C VAL A 11 -8.01 7.84 -2.24
N SER A 12 -7.96 8.39 -1.02
CA SER A 12 -7.26 7.77 0.10
C SER A 12 -7.84 6.41 0.47
N VAL A 13 -9.16 6.30 0.60
CA VAL A 13 -9.84 5.02 0.89
C VAL A 13 -9.61 4.02 -0.23
N LEU A 14 -9.76 4.44 -1.49
CA LEU A 14 -9.52 3.57 -2.65
C LEU A 14 -8.08 3.05 -2.69
N SER A 15 -7.09 3.91 -2.38
CA SER A 15 -5.68 3.52 -2.29
C SER A 15 -5.41 2.56 -1.13
N ALA A 16 -6.06 2.73 0.03
CA ALA A 16 -5.95 1.81 1.15
C ALA A 16 -6.57 0.44 0.82
N CYS A 17 -7.73 0.41 0.18
CA CYS A 17 -8.36 -0.81 -0.31
C CYS A 17 -7.47 -1.57 -1.30
N GLN A 18 -6.83 -0.85 -2.23
CA GLN A 18 -5.91 -1.45 -3.19
C GLN A 18 -4.67 -2.05 -2.51
N GLN A 19 -4.12 -1.40 -1.48
CA GLN A 19 -3.03 -1.98 -0.67
C GLN A 19 -3.47 -3.26 0.06
N GLY A 20 -4.66 -3.26 0.66
CA GLY A 20 -5.21 -4.45 1.31
C GLY A 20 -5.41 -5.63 0.35
N TYR A 21 -5.85 -5.35 -0.88
CA TYR A 21 -5.98 -6.37 -1.93
C TYR A 21 -4.63 -7.02 -2.28
N PHE A 22 -3.58 -6.23 -2.47
CA PHE A 22 -2.25 -6.75 -2.77
C PHE A 22 -1.64 -7.51 -1.59
N ALA A 23 -1.83 -7.03 -0.36
CA ALA A 23 -1.40 -7.75 0.84
C ALA A 23 -2.10 -9.13 0.96
N GLY A 24 -3.40 -9.17 0.67
CA GLY A 24 -4.17 -10.43 0.60
C GLY A 24 -3.64 -11.38 -0.47
N HIS A 25 -3.27 -10.87 -1.65
CA HIS A 25 -2.64 -11.65 -2.72
C HIS A 25 -1.30 -12.25 -2.29
N VAL A 26 -0.44 -11.47 -1.63
CA VAL A 26 0.82 -11.98 -1.06
C VAL A 26 0.54 -13.08 -0.04
N GLY A 27 -0.45 -12.90 0.84
CA GLY A 27 -0.87 -13.92 1.81
C GLY A 27 -1.34 -15.22 1.15
N LYS A 28 -2.19 -15.13 0.13
CA LYS A 28 -2.63 -16.30 -0.65
C LYS A 28 -1.47 -16.97 -1.38
N ALA A 29 -0.54 -16.19 -1.93
CA ALA A 29 0.65 -16.73 -2.57
C ALA A 29 1.57 -17.45 -1.56
N ARG A 30 1.75 -16.90 -0.34
CA ARG A 30 2.50 -17.56 0.73
C ARG A 30 1.91 -18.93 1.08
N LEU A 31 0.58 -19.02 1.18
CA LEU A 31 -0.11 -20.28 1.43
C LEU A 31 0.03 -21.26 0.26
N LYS A 32 -0.13 -20.78 -0.98
CA LYS A 32 -0.02 -21.62 -2.20
C LYS A 32 1.37 -22.22 -2.38
N TYR A 33 2.41 -21.42 -2.19
CA TYR A 33 3.81 -21.82 -2.38
C TYR A 33 4.48 -22.31 -1.09
N LYS A 34 3.72 -22.44 0.01
CA LYS A 34 4.20 -22.89 1.34
C LYS A 34 5.42 -22.10 1.83
N ILE A 35 5.44 -20.79 1.59
CA ILE A 35 6.53 -19.91 2.01
C ILE A 35 6.25 -19.41 3.43
N THR A 36 6.88 -20.05 4.41
CA THR A 36 6.78 -19.68 5.81
C THR A 36 7.48 -18.32 6.04
N PRO A 37 6.81 -17.33 6.66
CA PRO A 37 7.48 -16.11 7.10
C PRO A 37 8.66 -16.45 8.03
N PRO A 38 9.81 -15.74 7.99
CA PRO A 38 10.10 -14.49 7.31
C PRO A 38 10.63 -14.65 5.87
N ALA A 39 10.61 -15.85 5.29
CA ALA A 39 11.19 -16.08 3.97
C ALA A 39 10.47 -15.25 2.89
N VAL A 40 11.28 -14.63 2.02
CA VAL A 40 10.84 -13.79 0.88
C VAL A 40 11.26 -14.38 -0.48
N SER A 41 11.95 -15.52 -0.46
CA SER A 41 12.43 -16.23 -1.65
C SER A 41 11.83 -17.63 -1.69
N GLY A 42 11.59 -18.13 -2.89
CA GLY A 42 10.92 -19.41 -3.11
C GLY A 42 10.56 -19.60 -4.57
N SER A 43 9.26 -19.66 -4.88
CA SER A 43 8.80 -19.72 -6.28
C SER A 43 8.96 -18.37 -6.98
N PRO A 44 9.40 -18.33 -8.25
CA PRO A 44 9.56 -17.10 -9.01
C PRO A 44 8.24 -16.33 -9.18
N GLU A 45 7.09 -17.01 -9.17
CA GLU A 45 5.77 -16.39 -9.15
C GLU A 45 5.50 -15.65 -7.85
N PHE A 46 5.81 -16.27 -6.71
CA PHE A 46 5.70 -15.63 -5.40
C PHE A 46 6.57 -14.37 -5.32
N GLU A 47 7.82 -14.45 -5.77
CA GLU A 47 8.71 -13.29 -5.72
C GLU A 47 8.25 -12.14 -6.61
N ARG A 48 7.65 -12.43 -7.77
CA ARG A 48 7.03 -11.39 -8.63
C ARG A 48 5.89 -10.67 -7.91
N ILE A 49 5.00 -11.42 -7.26
CA ILE A 49 3.87 -10.86 -6.49
C ILE A 49 4.38 -10.06 -5.28
N PHE A 50 5.35 -10.62 -4.55
CA PHE A 50 5.96 -9.99 -3.39
C PHE A 50 6.69 -8.69 -3.75
N ARG A 51 7.48 -8.67 -4.84
CA ARG A 51 8.12 -7.46 -5.35
C ARG A 51 7.12 -6.43 -5.83
N ALA A 52 6.06 -6.83 -6.54
CA ALA A 52 5.02 -5.90 -6.99
C ALA A 52 4.34 -5.19 -5.80
N HIS A 53 4.01 -5.95 -4.74
CA HIS A 53 3.50 -5.39 -3.50
C HIS A 53 4.50 -4.44 -2.82
N PHE A 54 5.78 -4.80 -2.76
CA PHE A 54 6.82 -3.95 -2.16
C PHE A 54 7.05 -2.64 -2.94
N CYS A 55 7.07 -2.68 -4.28
CA CYS A 55 7.14 -1.48 -5.12
C CYS A 55 5.93 -0.58 -4.94
N TYR A 56 4.73 -1.17 -4.81
CA TYR A 56 3.51 -0.41 -4.56
C TYR A 56 3.51 0.23 -3.17
N LEU A 57 3.94 -0.50 -2.14
CA LEU A 57 4.06 0.00 -0.76
C LEU A 57 5.09 1.13 -0.63
N SER A 58 6.27 0.95 -1.24
CA SER A 58 7.32 1.97 -1.25
C SER A 58 6.86 3.26 -1.95
N ARG A 59 6.08 3.13 -3.02
CA ARG A 59 5.48 4.27 -3.72
C ARG A 59 4.29 4.87 -2.97
N SER A 60 3.50 4.06 -2.28
CA SER A 60 2.34 4.51 -1.50
C SER A 60 2.74 5.19 -0.19
N GLY A 61 3.93 4.96 0.35
CA GLY A 61 4.48 5.73 1.48
C GLY A 61 4.52 7.24 1.23
N VAL A 62 4.61 7.66 -0.04
CA VAL A 62 4.54 9.07 -0.46
C VAL A 62 3.10 9.60 -0.51
N HIS A 63 2.09 8.73 -0.60
CA HIS A 63 0.67 9.10 -0.78
C HIS A 63 -0.25 8.73 0.41
N ILE A 64 0.20 7.85 1.31
CA ILE A 64 -0.51 7.36 2.51
C ILE A 64 0.03 8.00 3.78
N CYS A 65 1.29 8.46 3.78
CA CYS A 65 1.71 9.50 4.70
C CYS A 65 1.33 10.82 4.02
N PRO A 66 0.27 11.51 4.45
CA PRO A 66 -0.17 12.67 3.73
C PRO A 66 0.79 13.80 4.11
N SER A 67 1.84 13.95 3.31
CA SER A 67 2.56 15.20 3.17
C SER A 67 1.62 16.39 2.87
N PRO A 68 0.35 16.25 2.42
CA PRO A 68 -0.61 17.36 2.47
C PRO A 68 -1.29 17.61 3.83
N LEU A 69 -1.48 16.61 4.69
CA LEU A 69 -2.10 16.79 6.02
C LEU A 69 -1.07 17.25 7.05
N PHE A 70 0.17 16.77 6.98
CA PHE A 70 1.25 17.30 7.82
C PHE A 70 1.70 18.70 7.36
N LEU A 71 1.81 18.97 6.05
CA LEU A 71 2.22 20.30 5.57
C LEU A 71 1.10 21.34 5.68
N GLY A 72 -0.17 20.92 5.72
CA GLY A 72 -1.32 21.77 6.05
C GLY A 72 -1.40 22.12 7.54
N ILE A 73 -0.91 21.26 8.42
CA ILE A 73 -0.88 21.49 9.89
C ILE A 73 0.40 22.22 10.32
N PHE A 74 1.56 21.99 9.67
CA PHE A 74 2.83 22.64 10.01
C PHE A 74 3.09 23.98 9.31
N ARG A 75 2.34 24.35 8.27
CA ARG A 75 2.39 25.70 7.66
C ARG A 75 1.38 26.67 8.30
N SER A 76 1.08 26.43 9.58
CA SER A 76 0.38 27.32 10.48
C SER A 76 1.04 27.25 11.85
N ASN A 77 2.37 27.31 11.89
CA ASN A 77 3.13 27.72 13.06
C ASN A 77 4.19 28.72 12.62
#